data_AF-A0A0L0UHY1-F1
#
_entry.id   AF-A0A0L0UHY1-F1
#
_cell.length_a   1.000
_cell.length_b   1.000
_cell.length_c   1.000
_cell.angle_alpha   90.00
_cell.angle_beta   90.00
_cell.angle_gamma   90.00
#
_symmetry.space_group_name_H-M   'P 1'
#
loop_
_entity.id
_entity.type
_entity.pdbx_description
1 polymer ?
#
loop_
_entity_poly.entity_id
_entity_poly.type
_entity_poly.pdbx_seq_one_letter_code
_entity_poly.pdbx_strand_id
1 'polypeptide(L)' 'MAKELLKAPLLAEFNRCYPQITLEINYEDHLVDIIQERIDVGIRLADKLQPGMVGVQITPELP' A
#
# COMPACT_ATOMS: atom_id res chain seq x y z
N MET A 1 -3.76 -7.87 -8.60
CA MET A 1 -4.65 -6.73 -8.93
C MET A 1 -4.23 -5.45 -8.20
N ALA A 2 -4.08 -5.42 -6.86
CA ALA A 2 -3.53 -4.22 -6.17
C ALA A 2 -2.04 -3.95 -6.50
N LYS A 3 -1.23 -5.01 -6.64
CA LYS A 3 0.20 -4.92 -6.99
C LYS A 3 0.50 -4.15 -8.28
N GLU A 4 -0.46 -4.11 -9.21
CA GLU A 4 -0.32 -3.41 -10.49
C GLU A 4 -0.38 -1.88 -10.36
N LEU A 5 -0.82 -1.37 -9.20
CA LEU A 5 -0.85 0.06 -8.89
C LEU A 5 0.56 0.60 -8.58
N LEU A 6 1.42 -0.20 -7.96
CA LEU A 6 2.79 0.18 -7.59
C LEU A 6 3.77 -0.18 -8.71
N LYS A 7 3.86 0.69 -9.71
CA LYS A 7 4.75 0.50 -10.86
C LYS A 7 6.15 1.04 -10.58
N ALA A 8 7.18 0.42 -11.16
CA ALA A 8 8.57 0.84 -11.00
C ALA A 8 8.83 2.34 -11.27
N PRO A 9 8.23 2.99 -12.28
CA PRO A 9 8.41 4.43 -12.49
C PRO A 9 7.94 5.29 -11.31
N LEU A 10 6.81 4.92 -10.69
CA LEU A 10 6.26 5.62 -9.53
C LEU A 10 7.18 5.49 -8.32
N LEU A 11 7.68 4.28 -8.07
CA LEU A 11 8.64 4.03 -6.98
C LEU A 11 9.95 4.78 -7.20
N ALA A 12 10.43 4.84 -8.45
CA ALA A 12 11.63 5.59 -8.79
C ALA A 12 11.45 7.10 -8.60
N GLU A 13 10.27 7.64 -8.93
CA GLU A 13 9.94 9.04 -8.68
C GLU A 13 9.86 9.35 -7.19
N PHE A 14 9.18 8.51 -6.42
CA PHE A 14 9.10 8.67 -4.97
C PHE A 14 10.49 8.71 -4.33
N ASN A 15 11.37 7.77 -4.68
CA ASN A 15 12.73 7.71 -4.13
C ASN A 15 13.57 8.96 -4.50
N ARG A 16 13.39 9.52 -5.71
CA ARG A 16 14.04 10.78 -6.09
C ARG A 16 13.53 11.96 -5.27
N CYS A 17 12.23 12.03 -5.00
CA CYS A 17 11.62 13.13 -4.25
C CYS A 17 11.90 13.03 -2.73
N TYR A 18 12.08 11.81 -2.21
CA TYR A 18 12.24 11.53 -0.79
C TYR A 18 13.42 10.57 -0.51
N PRO A 19 14.66 10.97 -0.81
CA PRO A 19 15.84 10.09 -0.74
C PRO A 19 16.19 9.61 0.68
N GLN A 20 15.63 10.25 1.72
CA GLN A 20 15.80 9.88 3.12
C GLN A 20 14.87 8.74 3.57
N ILE A 21 13.89 8.36 2.74
CA ILE A 21 12.90 7.33 3.07
C ILE A 21 13.32 6.02 2.41
N THR A 22 13.50 4.97 3.21
CA THR A 22 13.64 3.59 2.70
C THR A 22 12.26 2.97 2.59
N LEU A 23 11.87 2.55 1.39
CA LEU A 23 10.64 1.80 1.17
C LEU A 23 10.91 0.30 1.27
N GLU A 24 10.18 -0.37 2.17
CA GLU A 24 10.03 -1.82 2.20
C GLU A 24 8.63 -2.17 1.70
N ILE A 25 8.53 -3.08 0.73
CA ILE A 25 7.26 -3.43 0.09
C ILE A 25 7.10 -4.95 0.10
N ASN A 26 6.10 -5.42 0.83
CA ASN A 26 5.71 -6.83 0.90
C ASN A 26 4.38 -7.01 0.18
N TYR A 27 4.32 -7.98 -0.74
CA TYR A 27 3.10 -8.33 -1.47
C TYR A 27 2.52 -9.60 -0.89
N GLU A 28 1.35 -9.47 -0.27
CA GLU A 28 0.63 -10.60 0.32
C GLU A 28 -0.75 -10.73 -0.32
N ASP A 29 -1.13 -11.97 -0.66
CA ASP A 29 -2.45 -12.28 -1.24
C ASP A 29 -3.52 -12.52 -0.16
N HIS A 30 -3.16 -12.42 1.12
CA HIS A 30 -4.05 -12.62 2.27
C HIS A 30 -4.13 -11.36 3.13
N LEU A 31 -5.15 -11.30 4.01
CA LEU A 31 -5.32 -10.18 4.92
C LEU A 31 -4.26 -10.23 6.02
N VAL A 32 -3.37 -9.24 6.02
CA VAL A 32 -2.29 -9.08 7.01
C VAL A 32 -2.75 -8.15 8.13
N ASP A 33 -2.47 -8.51 9.37
CA ASP A 33 -2.57 -7.58 10.50
C ASP A 33 -1.37 -6.61 10.46
N ILE A 34 -1.57 -5.46 9.81
CA ILE A 34 -0.52 -4.46 9.64
C ILE A 34 -0.02 -3.90 10.97
N ILE A 35 -0.80 -3.98 12.06
CA ILE A 35 -0.36 -3.53 13.38
C ILE A 35 0.65 -4.54 13.95
N GLN A 36 0.33 -5.83 13.91
CA GLN A 36 1.24 -6.87 14.39
C GLN A 36 2.52 -6.94 13.55
N GLU A 37 2.41 -6.78 12.23
CA GLU A 37 3.54 -6.82 11.29
C GLU A 37 4.32 -5.50 11.21
N ARG A 38 3.95 -4.47 12.01
CA ARG A 38 4.60 -3.15 12.03
C ARG A 38 4.66 -2.48 10.65
N ILE A 39 3.59 -2.66 9.88
CA ILE A 39 3.40 -2.03 8.58
C ILE A 39 2.68 -0.71 8.78
N ASP A 40 3.28 0.38 8.29
CA ASP A 40 2.70 1.72 8.41
C ASP A 40 1.46 1.93 7.53
N VAL A 41 1.45 1.33 6.33
CA VAL A 41 0.40 1.53 5.31
C VAL A 41 0.12 0.23 4.55
N GLY A 42 -1.17 -0.09 4.36
CA GLY A 42 -1.62 -1.20 3.51
C GLY A 42 -2.44 -0.72 2.30
N ILE A 43 -2.09 -1.19 1.10
CA ILE A 43 -2.92 -1.03 -0.12
C ILE A 43 -3.68 -2.33 -0.35
N ARG A 44 -5.02 -2.25 -0.37
CA ARG A 44 -5.89 -3.44 -0.49
C ARG A 44 -7.11 -3.18 -1.36
N LEU A 45 -7.56 -4.25 -2.01
CA LEU A 45 -8.89 -4.34 -2.61
C LEU A 45 -9.82 -4.92 -1.55
N ALA A 46 -10.31 -4.07 -0.64
CA ALA A 46 -11.17 -4.53 0.43
C ALA A 46 -12.32 -3.54 0.65
N ASP A 47 -13.47 -4.12 0.98
CA ASP A 47 -14.69 -3.45 1.41
C ASP A 47 -14.68 -3.09 2.91
N LYS A 48 -13.68 -3.59 3.67
CA LYS A 48 -13.60 -3.43 5.13
C LYS A 48 -12.22 -3.00 5.61
N LEU A 49 -12.22 -1.99 6.48
CA LEU A 49 -11.07 -1.51 7.24
C LEU A 49 -11.06 -2.18 8.62
N GLN A 50 -9.87 -2.45 9.17
CA GLN A 50 -9.77 -2.88 10.57
C GLN A 50 -10.10 -1.70 11.51
N PRO A 51 -10.62 -1.95 12.72
CA PRO A 51 -10.90 -0.90 13.69
C PRO A 51 -9.67 0.00 13.94
N GLY A 52 -9.87 1.31 13.89
CA GLY A 52 -8.81 2.30 14.09
C GLY A 52 -8.04 2.70 12.83
N MET A 53 -8.32 2.10 11.67
CA MET A 53 -7.73 2.52 10.40
C MET A 53 -8.58 3.56 9.68
N VAL A 54 -7.90 4.49 8.99
CA VAL A 54 -8.51 5.41 8.03
C VAL A 54 -8.20 4.92 6.62
N GLY A 55 -9.24 4.70 5.82
CA GLY A 55 -9.11 4.32 4.41
C GLY A 55 -9.21 5.53 3.51
N VAL A 56 -8.37 5.57 2.47
CA VAL A 56 -8.44 6.57 1.40
C VAL A 56 -8.55 5.84 0.07
N GLN A 57 -9.50 6.27 -0.76
CA GLN A 57 -9.62 5.75 -2.12
C GLN A 57 -8.49 6.32 -2.99
N ILE A 58 -7.62 5.44 -3.51
CA ILE A 58 -6.46 5.82 -4.33
C ILE A 58 -6.64 5.56 -5.83
N THR A 59 -7.73 4.88 -6.22
CA THR A 59 -8.09 4.58 -7.61
C THR A 59 -9.61 4.54 -7.76
N PRO A 60 -10.15 4.85 -8.96
CA PRO A 60 -11.51 4.44 -9.33
C PRO A 60 -11.69 2.91 -9.20
N GLU A 61 -12.93 2.45 -9.26
CA GLU A 61 -13.24 1.01 -9.31
C GLU A 61 -12.39 0.34 -10.39
N LEU A 62 -11.69 -0.73 -9.98
CA LEU A 62 -10.92 -1.55 -10.90
C LEU A 62 -11.89 -2.48 -11.65
N PRO A 63 -11.69 -2.70 -12.96
CA PRO A 63 -12.49 -3.63 -13.75
C PRO A 63 -12.31 -5.08 -13.31
#